data_AF-A0A1V9K2M7-F1
#
_entry.id   AF-A0A1V9K2M7-F1
#
_cell.length_a   1.000
_cell.length_b   1.000
_cell.length_c   1.000
_cell.angle_alpha   90.00
_cell.angle_beta   90.00
_cell.angle_gamma   90.00
#
_symmetry.space_group_name_H-M   'P 1'
#
loop_
_entity.id
_entity.type
_entity.pdbx_description
1 polymer ?
#
loop_
_entity_poly.entity_id
_entity_poly.type
_entity_poly.pdbx_seq_one_letter_code
_entity_poly.pdbx_strand_id
1 'polypeptide(L)'
;MGACVEWGTVASVIAGGLIGLSGDTIGRIGARRQARRARQEALEDAETARQHAIEDEGRKARQDRQRHAVEKILGAYLEHPILLVGQKHEDTVRSATDIYRVLAFEQSFLLDDDLRHRIVEISDLLDLAVADAVPGYSLPEVAFLSRSETRMLMGAWSRGSELPDSIKSWHDIRQLRPQIAAQWQQTLRDRGLSISLPPLSIY
;
A
#
# COMPACT_ATOMS: atom_id res chain seq x y z
N MET A 1 16.09 -58.80 78.62
CA MET A 1 16.91 -57.57 78.62
C MET A 1 18.09 -57.83 77.71
N GLY A 2 18.41 -57.11 76.64
CA GLY A 2 17.80 -55.98 75.96
C GLY A 2 18.41 -55.97 74.55
N ALA A 3 17.60 -55.61 73.55
CA ALA A 3 17.97 -55.64 72.15
C ALA A 3 19.07 -54.60 71.85
N CYS A 4 20.20 -55.06 71.31
CA CYS A 4 21.20 -54.19 70.71
C CYS A 4 20.73 -53.89 69.29
N VAL A 5 19.91 -52.84 69.13
CA VAL A 5 19.56 -52.32 67.80
C VAL A 5 20.83 -51.75 67.20
N GLU A 6 21.25 -52.28 66.05
CA GLU A 6 22.40 -51.81 65.27
C GLU A 6 22.24 -50.32 64.92
N TRP A 7 22.95 -49.47 65.66
CA TRP A 7 23.01 -48.03 65.42
C TRP A 7 23.48 -47.65 64.00
N GLY A 8 24.22 -48.54 63.32
CA GLY A 8 24.65 -48.34 61.93
C GLY A 8 23.50 -48.34 60.92
N THR A 9 22.47 -49.16 61.15
CA THR A 9 21.31 -49.31 60.25
C THR A 9 20.35 -48.13 60.39
N VAL A 10 20.23 -47.57 61.60
CA VAL A 10 19.44 -46.36 61.87
C VAL A 10 20.10 -45.13 61.22
N ALA A 11 21.43 -45.02 61.27
CA ALA A 11 22.15 -43.91 60.66
C ALA A 11 22.05 -43.89 59.12
N SER A 12 22.09 -45.05 58.46
CA SER A 12 22.01 -45.11 56.98
C SER A 12 20.60 -44.78 56.46
N VAL A 13 19.54 -45.18 57.18
CA VAL A 13 18.15 -44.86 56.82
C VAL A 13 17.85 -43.37 57.01
N ILE A 14 18.37 -42.74 58.08
CA ILE A 14 18.20 -41.30 58.30
C ILE A 14 18.99 -40.49 57.26
N ALA A 15 20.24 -40.88 56.96
CA ALA A 15 21.05 -40.21 55.93
C ALA A 15 20.47 -40.41 54.52
N GLY A 16 20.01 -41.63 54.19
CA GLY A 16 19.33 -41.93 52.93
C GLY A 16 18.00 -41.20 52.77
N GLY A 17 17.21 -41.06 53.85
CA GLY A 17 15.96 -40.32 53.86
C GLY A 17 16.15 -38.80 53.67
N LEU A 18 17.19 -38.22 54.26
CA LEU A 18 17.54 -36.80 54.10
C LEU A 18 18.09 -36.47 52.71
N ILE A 19 18.88 -37.36 52.10
CA ILE A 19 19.37 -37.21 50.72
C ILE A 19 18.24 -37.41 49.71
N GLY A 20 17.33 -38.36 49.95
CA GLY A 20 16.15 -38.58 49.12
C GLY A 20 15.18 -37.40 49.11
N LEU A 21 14.87 -36.82 50.28
CA LEU A 21 13.96 -35.67 50.41
C LEU A 21 14.54 -34.36 49.84
N SER A 22 15.86 -34.18 49.89
CA SER A 22 16.54 -33.02 49.29
C SER A 22 16.68 -33.15 47.77
N GLY A 23 16.93 -34.35 47.24
CA GLY A 23 16.90 -34.63 45.80
C GLY A 23 15.52 -34.39 45.15
N ASP A 24 14.45 -34.83 45.81
CA ASP A 24 13.07 -34.70 45.31
C ASP A 24 12.56 -33.25 45.30
N THR A 25 13.01 -32.44 46.25
CA THR A 25 12.66 -31.01 46.33
C THR A 25 13.47 -30.16 45.34
N ILE A 26 14.77 -30.45 45.16
CA ILE A 26 15.62 -29.76 44.18
C ILE A 26 15.20 -30.11 42.75
N GLY A 27 14.86 -31.38 42.47
CA GLY A 27 14.33 -31.81 41.16
C GLY A 27 13.01 -31.13 40.80
N ARG A 28 12.08 -31.02 41.75
CA ARG A 28 10.80 -30.30 41.55
C ARG A 28 10.97 -28.80 41.31
N ILE A 29 11.93 -28.15 41.95
CA ILE A 29 12.20 -26.72 41.76
C ILE A 29 12.88 -26.46 40.40
N GLY A 30 13.82 -27.32 40.01
CA GLY A 30 14.47 -27.29 38.69
C GLY A 30 13.47 -27.50 37.55
N ALA A 31 12.63 -28.53 37.65
CA ALA A 31 11.59 -28.83 36.65
C ALA A 31 10.55 -27.70 36.53
N ARG A 32 10.17 -27.05 37.64
CA ARG A 32 9.27 -25.88 37.61
C ARG A 32 9.89 -24.65 36.97
N ARG A 33 11.20 -24.42 37.14
CA ARG A 33 11.92 -23.32 36.49
C ARG A 33 12.08 -23.57 35.00
N GLN A 34 12.42 -24.80 34.60
CA GLN A 34 12.48 -25.19 33.19
C GLN A 34 11.10 -25.11 32.52
N ALA A 35 10.04 -25.60 33.17
CA ALA A 35 8.69 -25.50 32.63
C ALA A 35 8.18 -24.05 32.54
N ARG A 36 8.60 -23.15 33.45
CA ARG A 36 8.29 -21.71 33.35
C ARG A 36 9.05 -21.02 32.22
N ARG A 37 10.34 -21.32 32.04
CA ARG A 37 11.13 -20.79 30.92
C ARG A 37 10.60 -21.28 29.57
N ALA A 38 10.37 -22.59 29.43
CA ALA A 38 9.80 -23.15 28.20
C ALA A 38 8.39 -22.58 27.89
N ARG A 39 7.58 -22.29 28.90
CA ARG A 39 6.29 -21.60 28.71
C ARG A 39 6.47 -20.14 28.30
N GLN A 40 7.46 -19.45 28.85
CA GLN A 40 7.73 -18.06 28.53
C GLN A 40 8.28 -17.92 27.10
N GLU A 41 9.26 -18.75 26.74
CA GLU A 41 9.79 -18.86 25.37
C GLU A 41 8.67 -19.22 24.38
N ALA A 42 7.82 -20.20 24.68
CA ALA A 42 6.68 -20.55 23.81
C ALA A 42 5.62 -19.43 23.68
N LEU A 43 5.46 -18.58 24.70
CA LEU A 43 4.56 -17.42 24.63
C LEU A 43 5.16 -16.31 23.77
N GLU A 44 6.45 -16.02 23.93
CA GLU A 44 7.20 -15.05 23.13
C GLU A 44 7.24 -15.46 21.64
N ASP A 45 7.47 -16.75 21.36
CA ASP A 45 7.41 -17.31 20.01
C ASP A 45 5.98 -17.21 19.42
N ALA A 46 4.95 -17.48 20.22
CA ALA A 46 3.56 -17.36 19.78
C ALA A 46 3.15 -15.90 19.52
N GLU A 47 3.64 -14.95 20.31
CA GLU A 47 3.40 -13.52 20.12
C GLU A 47 4.10 -13.01 18.85
N THR A 48 5.36 -13.42 18.65
CA THR A 48 6.13 -13.10 17.44
C THR A 48 5.46 -13.69 16.20
N ALA A 49 5.02 -14.95 16.25
CA ALA A 49 4.30 -15.60 15.16
C ALA A 49 2.96 -14.91 14.84
N ARG A 50 2.23 -14.45 15.87
CA ARG A 50 0.99 -13.66 15.68
C ARG A 50 1.27 -12.31 15.04
N GLN A 51 2.31 -11.61 15.47
CA GLN A 51 2.68 -10.32 14.90
C GLN A 51 3.04 -10.46 13.42
N HIS A 52 3.84 -11.46 13.06
CA HIS A 52 4.16 -11.76 11.66
C HIS A 52 2.92 -12.12 10.85
N ALA A 53 1.99 -12.91 11.40
CA ALA A 53 0.73 -13.23 10.71
C ALA A 53 -0.13 -11.99 10.44
N ILE A 54 -0.21 -11.05 11.39
CA ILE A 54 -0.93 -9.78 11.22
C ILE A 54 -0.26 -8.91 10.15
N GLU A 55 1.07 -8.83 10.14
CA GLU A 55 1.82 -8.09 9.13
C GLU A 55 1.68 -8.68 7.73
N ASP A 56 1.69 -10.01 7.61
CA ASP A 56 1.45 -10.73 6.36
C ASP A 56 0.02 -10.48 5.84
N GLU A 57 -0.98 -10.56 6.72
CA GLU A 57 -2.38 -10.29 6.37
C GLU A 57 -2.56 -8.82 5.95
N GLY A 58 -1.95 -7.89 6.68
CA GLY A 58 -1.93 -6.47 6.34
C GLY A 58 -1.27 -6.20 4.99
N ARG A 59 -0.16 -6.87 4.68
CA ARG A 59 0.52 -6.78 3.38
C ARG A 59 -0.36 -7.30 2.26
N LYS A 60 -0.97 -8.47 2.46
CA LYS A 60 -1.87 -9.09 1.48
C LYS A 60 -3.09 -8.22 1.19
N ALA A 61 -3.74 -7.68 2.23
CA ALA A 61 -4.87 -6.78 2.08
C ALA A 61 -4.53 -5.52 1.27
N ARG A 62 -3.33 -4.95 1.46
CA ARG A 62 -2.87 -3.80 0.67
C ARG A 62 -2.63 -4.16 -0.79
N GLN A 63 -2.01 -5.31 -1.06
CA GLN A 63 -1.79 -5.80 -2.42
C GLN A 63 -3.10 -6.09 -3.15
N ASP A 64 -4.06 -6.73 -2.47
CA ASP A 64 -5.40 -6.98 -3.01
C ASP A 64 -6.11 -5.65 -3.32
N ARG A 65 -5.96 -4.65 -2.46
CA ARG A 65 -6.55 -3.32 -2.68
C ARG A 65 -5.91 -2.57 -3.84
N GLN A 66 -4.58 -2.66 -4.00
CA GLN A 66 -3.88 -2.10 -5.16
C GLN A 66 -4.36 -2.76 -6.46
N ARG A 67 -4.47 -4.08 -6.47
CA ARG A 67 -5.01 -4.80 -7.64
C ARG A 67 -6.41 -4.32 -7.99
N HIS A 68 -7.29 -4.19 -6.99
CA HIS A 68 -8.65 -3.70 -7.20
C HIS A 68 -8.67 -2.26 -7.75
N ALA A 69 -7.80 -1.38 -7.25
CA ALA A 69 -7.67 -0.02 -7.74
C ALA A 69 -7.22 0.02 -9.21
N VAL A 70 -6.24 -0.82 -9.60
CA VAL A 70 -5.82 -0.96 -11.00
C VAL A 70 -6.95 -1.45 -11.89
N GLU A 71 -7.71 -2.45 -11.44
CA GLU A 71 -8.89 -2.96 -12.16
C GLU A 71 -9.95 -1.87 -12.34
N LYS A 72 -10.22 -1.06 -11.31
CA LYS A 72 -11.13 0.09 -11.39
C LYS A 72 -10.66 1.18 -12.36
N ILE A 73 -9.38 1.55 -12.30
CA ILE A 73 -8.79 2.57 -13.18
C ILE A 73 -8.92 2.13 -14.64
N LEU A 74 -8.58 0.88 -14.95
CA LEU A 74 -8.72 0.36 -16.32
C LEU A 74 -10.19 0.19 -16.72
N GLY A 75 -11.04 -0.22 -15.77
CA GLY A 75 -12.49 -0.35 -15.93
C GLY A 75 -13.18 0.97 -16.26
N ALA A 76 -12.75 2.09 -15.66
CA ALA A 76 -13.31 3.41 -15.94
C ALA A 76 -13.25 3.78 -17.43
N TYR A 77 -12.15 3.45 -18.11
CA TYR A 77 -12.01 3.70 -19.56
C TYR A 77 -12.86 2.75 -20.43
N LEU A 78 -13.35 1.65 -19.88
CA LEU A 78 -14.28 0.73 -20.55
C LEU A 78 -15.75 1.14 -20.30
N GLU A 79 -16.06 1.55 -19.08
CA GLU A 79 -17.39 2.01 -18.66
C GLU A 79 -17.75 3.37 -19.28
N HIS A 80 -16.76 4.25 -19.42
CA HIS A 80 -16.91 5.60 -19.93
C HIS A 80 -16.05 5.80 -21.18
N PRO A 81 -16.38 5.14 -22.31
CA PRO A 81 -15.56 5.24 -23.51
C PRO A 81 -15.50 6.68 -24.01
N ILE A 82 -14.30 7.05 -24.44
CA ILE A 82 -14.05 8.31 -25.15
C ILE A 82 -13.56 7.98 -26.55
N LEU A 83 -14.32 8.44 -27.53
CA LEU A 83 -14.00 8.33 -28.94
C LEU A 83 -13.25 9.58 -29.36
N LEU A 84 -12.18 9.39 -30.13
CA LEU A 84 -11.41 10.52 -30.68
C LEU A 84 -12.24 11.36 -31.66
N VAL A 85 -13.19 10.74 -32.37
CA VAL A 85 -14.01 11.38 -33.40
C VAL A 85 -15.46 10.93 -33.25
N GLY A 86 -16.41 11.85 -33.48
CA GLY A 86 -17.83 11.53 -33.63
C GLY A 86 -18.62 11.41 -32.32
N GLN A 87 -18.00 11.66 -31.16
CA GLN A 87 -18.69 11.79 -29.88
C GLN A 87 -19.13 13.23 -29.65
N LYS A 88 -20.32 13.42 -29.09
CA LYS A 88 -20.81 14.74 -28.70
C LYS A 88 -19.97 15.29 -27.56
N HIS A 89 -19.70 16.60 -27.59
CA HIS A 89 -18.88 17.28 -26.59
C HIS A 89 -19.36 17.02 -25.15
N GLU A 90 -20.67 17.14 -24.89
CA GLU A 90 -21.25 16.90 -23.56
C GLU A 90 -21.03 15.47 -23.06
N ASP A 91 -21.13 14.48 -23.96
CA ASP A 91 -20.86 13.08 -23.63
C ASP A 91 -19.38 12.86 -23.34
N THR A 92 -18.48 13.53 -24.08
CA THR A 92 -17.04 13.49 -23.81
C THR A 92 -16.71 14.11 -22.46
N VAL A 93 -17.28 15.26 -22.14
CA VAL A 93 -17.10 15.94 -20.84
C VAL A 93 -17.55 15.04 -19.70
N ARG A 94 -18.73 14.42 -19.82
CA ARG A 94 -19.25 13.49 -18.80
C ARG A 94 -18.31 12.29 -18.62
N SER A 95 -17.94 11.61 -19.70
CA SER A 95 -17.04 10.46 -19.64
C SER A 95 -15.68 10.83 -19.04
N ALA A 96 -15.09 11.97 -19.45
CA ALA A 96 -13.81 12.42 -18.94
C ALA A 96 -13.86 12.76 -17.45
N THR A 97 -14.95 13.39 -17.00
CA THR A 97 -15.19 13.70 -15.59
C THR A 97 -15.31 12.43 -14.75
N ASP A 98 -16.03 11.42 -15.23
CA ASP A 98 -16.21 10.16 -14.52
C ASP A 98 -14.89 9.37 -14.45
N ILE A 99 -14.12 9.34 -15.53
CA ILE A 99 -12.76 8.76 -15.53
C ILE A 99 -11.87 9.50 -14.54
N TYR A 100 -11.80 10.83 -14.62
CA TYR A 100 -11.01 11.67 -13.72
C TYR A 100 -11.28 11.32 -12.26
N ARG A 101 -12.55 11.22 -11.85
CA ARG A 101 -12.95 10.89 -10.47
C ARG A 101 -12.42 9.54 -10.01
N VAL A 102 -12.48 8.52 -10.87
CA VAL A 102 -11.95 7.20 -10.56
C VAL A 102 -10.44 7.26 -10.38
N LEU A 103 -9.72 7.92 -11.30
CA LEU A 103 -8.27 8.07 -11.22
C LEU A 103 -7.85 8.82 -9.95
N ALA A 104 -8.48 9.96 -9.65
CA ALA A 104 -8.18 10.80 -8.50
C ALA A 104 -8.35 10.07 -7.16
N PHE A 105 -9.34 9.17 -7.08
CA PHE A 105 -9.61 8.38 -5.87
C PHE A 105 -8.74 7.13 -5.79
N GLU A 106 -8.75 6.30 -6.84
CA GLU A 106 -8.13 4.97 -6.82
C GLU A 106 -6.59 5.04 -6.81
N GLN A 107 -5.99 6.16 -7.24
CA GLN A 107 -4.53 6.37 -7.13
C GLN A 107 -4.03 6.24 -5.67
N SER A 108 -4.85 6.58 -4.68
CA SER A 108 -4.48 6.51 -3.26
C SER A 108 -4.20 5.09 -2.76
N PHE A 109 -4.61 4.07 -3.51
CA PHE A 109 -4.37 2.66 -3.20
C PHE A 109 -3.22 2.05 -4.01
N LEU A 110 -2.58 2.82 -4.89
CA LEU A 110 -1.39 2.39 -5.60
C LEU A 110 -0.17 2.49 -4.66
N LEU A 111 0.41 1.33 -4.35
CA LEU A 111 1.56 1.24 -3.44
C LEU A 111 2.87 1.64 -4.11
N ASP A 112 2.93 1.55 -5.43
CA ASP A 112 4.08 1.98 -6.23
C ASP A 112 4.03 3.50 -6.41
N ASP A 113 5.03 4.20 -5.86
CA ASP A 113 5.06 5.66 -5.79
C ASP A 113 5.16 6.30 -7.17
N ASP A 114 5.97 5.73 -8.07
CA ASP A 114 6.15 6.25 -9.43
C ASP A 114 4.87 6.05 -10.25
N LEU A 115 4.23 4.88 -10.16
CA LEU A 115 2.97 4.63 -10.81
C LEU A 115 1.90 5.58 -10.28
N ARG A 116 1.82 5.75 -8.96
CA ARG A 116 0.86 6.66 -8.33
C ARG A 116 1.01 8.08 -8.83
N HIS A 117 2.24 8.61 -8.82
CA HIS A 117 2.56 9.95 -9.33
C HIS A 117 2.13 10.11 -10.79
N ARG A 118 2.38 9.10 -11.62
CA ARG A 118 1.98 9.12 -13.04
C ARG A 118 0.48 9.07 -13.24
N ILE A 119 -0.27 8.35 -12.40
CA ILE A 119 -1.74 8.35 -12.46
C ILE A 119 -2.34 9.67 -11.97
N VAL A 120 -1.75 10.29 -10.94
CA VAL A 120 -2.15 11.63 -10.48
C VAL A 120 -1.97 12.65 -11.60
N GLU A 121 -0.81 12.66 -12.26
CA GLU A 121 -0.54 13.56 -13.39
C GLU A 121 -1.57 13.38 -14.53
N ILE A 122 -1.95 12.14 -14.82
CA ILE A 122 -2.99 11.84 -15.81
C ILE A 122 -4.36 12.36 -15.36
N SER A 123 -4.71 12.17 -14.09
CA SER A 123 -5.95 12.67 -13.49
C SER A 123 -6.05 14.19 -13.60
N ASP A 124 -4.98 14.91 -13.23
CA ASP A 124 -4.93 16.37 -13.26
C ASP A 124 -5.07 16.92 -14.68
N LEU A 125 -4.35 16.33 -15.64
CA LEU A 125 -4.44 16.75 -17.05
C LEU A 125 -5.83 16.49 -17.65
N LEU A 126 -6.53 15.45 -17.20
CA LEU A 126 -7.92 15.21 -17.58
C LEU A 126 -8.87 16.26 -17.01
N ASP A 127 -8.73 16.61 -15.73
CA ASP A 127 -9.53 17.67 -15.09
C ASP A 127 -9.31 19.03 -15.79
N LEU A 128 -8.05 19.35 -16.08
CA LEU A 128 -7.67 20.53 -16.84
C LEU A 128 -8.26 20.54 -18.26
N ALA A 129 -8.26 19.40 -18.94
CA ALA A 129 -8.85 19.29 -20.28
C ALA A 129 -10.37 19.47 -20.26
N VAL A 130 -11.06 19.02 -19.21
CA VAL A 130 -12.51 19.26 -19.04
C VAL A 130 -12.80 20.76 -18.92
N ALA A 131 -11.87 21.52 -18.34
CA ALA A 131 -11.94 22.97 -18.23
C ALA A 131 -11.39 23.73 -19.47
N ASP A 132 -11.10 23.03 -20.58
CA ASP A 132 -10.49 23.59 -21.80
C ASP A 132 -9.16 24.32 -21.55
N ALA A 133 -8.39 23.83 -20.57
CA ALA A 133 -7.17 24.48 -20.08
C ALA A 133 -5.87 23.82 -20.55
N VAL A 134 -5.92 22.91 -21.54
CA VAL A 134 -4.75 22.25 -22.11
C VAL A 134 -4.45 22.85 -23.50
N PRO A 135 -3.42 23.70 -23.65
CA PRO A 135 -3.16 24.42 -24.89
C PRO A 135 -2.85 23.47 -26.06
N GLY A 136 -3.54 23.66 -27.18
CA GLY A 136 -3.24 22.93 -28.43
C GLY A 136 -3.78 21.50 -28.48
N TYR A 137 -4.51 21.05 -27.46
CA TYR A 137 -5.15 19.74 -27.44
C TYR A 137 -6.62 19.87 -27.07
N SER A 138 -7.48 19.17 -27.81
CA SER A 138 -8.89 19.05 -27.48
C SER A 138 -9.11 18.02 -26.36
N LEU A 139 -10.22 18.14 -25.63
CA LEU A 139 -10.61 17.16 -24.61
C LEU A 139 -10.61 15.69 -25.11
N PRO A 140 -11.18 15.35 -26.29
CA PRO A 140 -11.10 14.00 -26.82
C PRO A 140 -9.67 13.50 -27.03
N GLU A 141 -8.75 14.37 -27.47
CA GLU A 141 -7.34 14.01 -27.67
C GLU A 141 -6.65 13.72 -26.34
N VAL A 142 -6.78 14.62 -25.36
CA VAL A 142 -6.19 14.42 -24.03
C VAL A 142 -6.72 13.13 -23.41
N ALA A 143 -8.03 12.89 -23.47
CA ALA A 143 -8.63 11.71 -22.86
C ALA A 143 -8.35 10.39 -23.61
N PHE A 144 -8.16 10.45 -24.93
CA PHE A 144 -7.71 9.29 -25.69
C PHE A 144 -6.24 8.95 -25.36
N LEU A 145 -5.40 9.96 -25.23
CA LEU A 145 -3.98 9.80 -24.86
C LEU A 145 -3.84 9.34 -23.40
N SER A 146 -4.65 9.86 -22.48
CA SER A 146 -4.65 9.46 -21.06
C SER A 146 -4.94 7.96 -20.90
N ARG A 147 -5.90 7.42 -21.66
CA ARG A 147 -6.20 5.99 -21.72
C ARG A 147 -5.00 5.18 -22.19
N SER A 148 -4.32 5.67 -23.23
CA SER A 148 -3.19 4.98 -23.86
C SER A 148 -1.99 4.95 -22.91
N GLU A 149 -1.69 6.08 -22.28
CA GLU A 149 -0.65 6.22 -21.27
C GLU A 149 -0.94 5.32 -20.05
N THR A 150 -2.17 5.39 -19.51
CA THR A 150 -2.59 4.56 -18.37
C THR A 150 -2.40 3.08 -18.67
N ARG A 151 -2.81 2.60 -19.85
CA ARG A 151 -2.67 1.18 -20.23
C ARG A 151 -1.21 0.76 -20.36
N MET A 152 -0.36 1.62 -20.91
CA MET A 152 1.06 1.36 -21.01
C MET A 152 1.70 1.22 -19.62
N LEU A 153 1.43 2.17 -18.72
CA LEU A 153 1.94 2.16 -17.34
C LEU A 153 1.46 0.95 -16.56
N MET A 154 0.15 0.70 -16.54
CA MET A 154 -0.44 -0.45 -15.82
C MET A 154 0.06 -1.78 -16.38
N GLY A 155 0.27 -1.87 -17.70
CA GLY A 155 0.83 -3.07 -18.32
C GLY A 155 2.30 -3.31 -17.97
N ALA A 156 3.11 -2.25 -17.88
CA ALA A 156 4.51 -2.37 -17.43
C ALA A 156 4.58 -2.78 -15.95
N TRP A 157 3.81 -2.10 -15.11
CA TRP A 157 3.67 -2.42 -13.69
C TRP A 157 3.21 -3.86 -13.46
N SER A 158 2.19 -4.35 -14.19
CA SER A 158 1.68 -5.71 -14.01
C SER A 158 2.70 -6.79 -14.38
N ARG A 159 3.70 -6.47 -15.19
CA ARG A 159 4.81 -7.37 -15.55
C ARG A 159 6.01 -7.25 -14.59
N GLY A 160 5.96 -6.35 -13.60
CA GLY A 160 7.10 -6.03 -12.75
C GLY A 160 8.26 -5.39 -13.52
N SER A 161 7.96 -4.71 -14.64
CA SER A 161 8.94 -4.00 -15.45
C SER A 161 9.09 -2.56 -14.97
N GLU A 162 10.21 -1.92 -15.29
CA GLU A 162 10.38 -0.47 -15.14
C GLU A 162 9.27 0.28 -15.88
N LEU A 163 8.79 1.37 -15.29
CA LEU A 163 7.75 2.19 -15.91
C LEU A 163 8.33 2.93 -17.12
N PRO A 164 7.70 2.79 -18.30
CA PRO A 164 8.18 3.47 -19.50
C PRO A 164 8.03 4.99 -19.38
N ASP A 165 8.93 5.71 -20.05
CA ASP A 165 9.03 7.17 -19.95
C ASP A 165 7.71 7.87 -20.23
N SER A 166 7.16 7.73 -21.44
CA SER A 166 5.83 8.22 -21.82
C SER A 166 5.58 7.91 -23.31
N ILE A 167 4.32 7.81 -23.72
CA ILE A 167 3.99 7.90 -25.14
C ILE A 167 4.34 9.30 -25.64
N LYS A 168 5.01 9.43 -26.79
CA LYS A 168 5.49 10.73 -27.32
C LYS A 168 4.44 11.85 -27.24
N SER A 169 3.23 11.61 -27.74
CA SER A 169 2.17 12.63 -27.72
C SER A 169 1.70 13.00 -26.31
N TRP A 170 1.75 12.07 -25.35
CA TRP A 170 1.47 12.36 -23.95
C TRP A 170 2.63 13.13 -23.31
N HIS A 171 3.88 12.75 -23.61
CA HIS A 171 5.07 13.48 -23.20
C HIS A 171 4.97 14.97 -23.60
N ASP A 172 4.57 15.24 -24.84
CA ASP A 172 4.39 16.61 -25.34
C ASP A 172 3.38 17.40 -24.48
N ILE A 173 2.25 16.80 -24.11
CA ILE A 173 1.28 17.41 -23.18
C ILE A 173 1.90 17.66 -21.80
N ARG A 174 2.68 16.71 -21.26
CA ARG A 174 3.33 16.84 -19.95
C ARG A 174 4.32 18.00 -19.90
N GLN A 175 4.98 18.31 -21.01
CA GLN A 175 5.89 19.45 -21.13
C GLN A 175 5.14 20.80 -21.07
N LEU A 176 3.82 20.81 -21.31
CA LEU A 176 3.00 22.01 -21.19
C LEU A 176 2.61 22.35 -19.74
N ARG A 177 2.83 21.46 -18.77
CA ARG A 177 2.44 21.70 -17.36
C ARG A 177 2.91 23.06 -16.78
N PRO A 178 4.16 23.53 -17.01
CA PRO A 178 4.57 24.85 -16.55
C PRO A 178 3.76 25.98 -17.18
N GLN A 179 3.43 25.85 -18.47
CA GLN A 179 2.60 26.82 -19.18
C GLN A 179 1.16 26.81 -18.64
N ILE A 180 0.57 25.63 -18.45
CA ILE A 180 -0.78 25.47 -17.90
C ILE A 180 -0.86 26.10 -16.50
N ALA A 181 0.10 25.79 -15.62
CA ALA A 181 0.17 26.36 -14.27
C ALA A 181 0.28 27.89 -14.31
N ALA A 182 1.10 28.45 -15.21
CA ALA A 182 1.24 29.89 -15.37
C ALA A 182 -0.07 30.56 -15.86
N GLN A 183 -0.75 29.95 -16.84
CA GLN A 183 -2.03 30.45 -17.36
C GLN A 183 -3.13 30.42 -16.31
N TRP A 184 -3.20 29.34 -15.52
CA TRP A 184 -4.14 29.24 -14.40
C TRP A 184 -3.85 30.26 -13.31
N GLN A 185 -2.58 30.41 -12.92
CA GLN A 185 -2.18 31.40 -11.93
C GLN A 185 -2.51 32.83 -12.39
N GLN A 186 -2.34 33.12 -13.68
CA GLN A 186 -2.74 34.40 -14.26
C GLN A 186 -4.26 34.58 -14.23
N THR A 187 -5.02 33.57 -14.63
CA THR A 187 -6.50 33.59 -14.60
C THR A 187 -7.04 33.85 -13.20
N LEU A 188 -6.44 33.26 -12.16
CA LEU A 188 -6.81 33.51 -10.77
C LEU A 188 -6.55 34.97 -10.37
N ARG A 189 -5.38 35.52 -10.75
CA ARG A 189 -5.03 36.93 -10.49
C ARG A 189 -5.98 37.88 -11.18
N ASP A 190 -6.32 37.64 -12.44
CA ASP A 190 -7.23 38.48 -13.23
C ASP A 190 -8.65 38.48 -12.65
N ARG A 191 -9.04 37.41 -11.95
CA ARG A 191 -10.30 37.30 -11.21
C ARG A 191 -10.23 37.86 -9.79
N GLY A 192 -9.12 38.47 -9.39
CA GLY A 192 -8.94 39.06 -8.06
C GLY A 192 -8.73 38.04 -6.94
N LEU A 193 -8.43 36.78 -7.26
CA LEU A 193 -8.16 35.74 -6.27
C LEU A 193 -6.68 35.76 -5.87
N SER A 194 -6.41 35.78 -4.56
CA SER A 194 -5.05 35.81 -4.00
C SER A 194 -4.47 34.41 -3.73
N ILE A 195 -4.96 33.39 -4.42
CA ILE A 195 -4.55 32.00 -4.21
C ILE A 195 -3.27 31.74 -5.02
N SER A 196 -2.26 31.15 -4.36
CA SER A 196 -1.09 30.61 -5.04
C SER A 196 -1.32 29.12 -5.28
N LEU A 197 -1.30 28.69 -6.54
CA LEU A 197 -1.40 27.28 -6.87
C LEU A 197 -0.09 26.58 -6.53
N PRO A 198 -0.13 25.40 -5.87
CA PRO A 198 1.04 24.54 -5.80
C PRO A 198 1.42 24.08 -7.23
N PRO A 199 2.71 23.87 -7.54
CA PRO A 199 3.11 23.28 -8.80
C PRO A 199 2.36 21.97 -9.08
N LEU A 200 1.92 21.78 -10.33
CA LEU A 200 1.27 20.55 -10.85
C LEU A 200 2.22 19.31 -10.88
N SER A 201 3.28 19.33 -10.07
CA SER A 201 4.34 18.32 -10.01
C SER A 201 4.61 17.82 -8.59
N ILE A 202 3.87 18.27 -7.56
CA ILE A 202 4.19 17.95 -6.15
C ILE A 202 3.41 16.72 -5.62
N TYR A 203 2.51 16.12 -6.41
CA TYR A 203 1.71 14.96 -5.98
C TYR A 203 2.01 13.76 -6.85
#